data_AF-A0A7M3WA02-F1
#
_entry.id   AF-A0A7M3WA02-F1
#
_cell.length_a   1.000
_cell.length_b   1.000
_cell.length_c   1.000
_cell.angle_alpha   90.00
_cell.angle_beta   90.00
_cell.angle_gamma   90.00
#
_symmetry.space_group_name_H-M   'P 1'
#
loop_
_entity.id
_entity.type
_entity.pdbx_description
1 polymer ?
#
loop_
_entity_poly.entity_id
_entity_poly.type
_entity_poly.pdbx_seq_one_letter_code
_entity_poly.pdbx_strand_id
1 'polypeptide(L)'
;CAEPQRVRPDIVWFGEMPMHMNEIYAAVEGCEVFIVVGSSGHVYPAADLVHIAQANGARTILVNAEPPLNVDFFDEIHLGRAGELLPSLVQDWLGSPA
;
A
#
# COMPACT_ATOMS: atom_id res chain seq x y z
N CYS A 1 13.02 38.42 14.09
CA CYS A 1 13.44 37.20 13.38
C CYS A 1 13.41 36.04 14.36
N ALA A 2 13.03 34.82 13.95
CA ALA A 2 13.10 33.65 14.81
C ALA A 2 14.57 33.21 15.01
N GLU A 3 14.88 32.70 16.20
CA GLU A 3 16.18 32.09 16.52
C GLU A 3 16.39 30.84 15.62
N PRO A 4 17.58 30.65 15.03
CA PRO A 4 17.86 29.49 14.19
C PRO A 4 17.85 28.21 15.03
N GLN A 5 16.91 27.31 14.75
CA GLN A 5 16.85 25.98 15.33
C GLN A 5 17.39 24.92 14.37
N ARG A 6 17.97 23.85 14.92
CA ARG A 6 18.41 22.70 14.15
C ARG A 6 17.18 21.94 13.68
N VAL A 7 16.99 21.87 12.37
CA VAL A 7 15.93 21.08 11.73
C VAL A 7 16.46 19.71 11.32
N ARG A 8 15.55 18.74 11.17
CA ARG A 8 15.83 17.44 10.54
C ARG A 8 14.94 17.28 9.29
N PRO A 9 15.33 16.45 8.32
CA PRO A 9 14.43 16.07 7.23
C PRO A 9 13.18 15.37 7.77
N ASP A 10 12.03 15.61 7.16
CA ASP A 10 10.77 14.95 7.50
C ASP A 10 10.65 13.62 6.76
N ILE A 11 11.50 12.67 7.18
CA ILE A 11 11.55 11.30 6.67
C ILE A 11 11.61 10.33 7.84
N VAL A 12 11.15 9.10 7.60
CA VAL A 12 11.24 7.99 8.54
C VAL A 12 12.44 7.14 8.15
N TRP A 13 13.41 6.98 9.04
CA TRP A 13 14.55 6.08 8.84
C TRP A 13 14.24 4.65 9.28
N PHE A 14 15.05 3.70 8.83
CA PHE A 14 15.01 2.35 9.39
C PHE A 14 15.25 2.38 10.90
N GLY A 15 14.40 1.69 11.66
CA GLY A 15 14.40 1.71 13.12
C GLY A 15 13.55 2.83 13.73
N GLU A 16 13.05 3.77 12.94
CA GLU A 16 12.02 4.71 13.39
C GLU A 16 10.62 4.15 13.13
N MET A 17 9.67 4.55 13.97
CA MET A 17 8.26 4.23 13.76
C MET A 17 7.71 5.06 12.60
N PRO A 18 7.01 4.45 11.63
CA PRO A 18 6.29 5.23 10.63
C PRO A 18 5.24 6.13 11.29
N MET A 19 4.93 7.22 10.61
CA MET A 19 3.93 8.17 11.07
C MET A 19 2.51 7.60 10.89
N HIS A 20 1.56 8.06 11.70
CA HIS A 20 0.12 7.74 11.55
C HIS A 20 -0.26 6.26 11.64
N MET A 21 0.56 5.40 12.25
CA MET A 21 0.29 3.96 12.27
C MET A 21 -1.10 3.57 12.81
N ASN A 22 -1.60 4.24 13.85
CA ASN A 22 -2.93 3.95 14.40
C ASN A 22 -4.06 4.22 13.39
N GLU A 23 -3.96 5.32 12.64
CA GLU A 23 -4.94 5.69 11.61
C GLU A 23 -4.87 4.72 10.42
N ILE A 24 -3.65 4.34 10.03
CA ILE A 24 -3.41 3.36 8.96
C ILE A 24 -4.01 2.01 9.35
N TYR A 25 -3.74 1.49 10.55
CA TYR A 25 -4.30 0.21 10.99
C TYR A 25 -5.82 0.23 11.02
N ALA A 26 -6.44 1.27 11.59
CA ALA A 26 -7.91 1.39 11.62
C ALA A 26 -8.52 1.43 10.21
N ALA A 27 -7.88 2.11 9.26
CA ALA A 27 -8.33 2.14 7.86
C ALA A 27 -8.19 0.78 7.17
N VAL A 28 -7.08 0.07 7.42
CA VAL A 28 -6.81 -1.26 6.84
C VAL A 28 -7.76 -2.31 7.42
N GLU A 29 -8.03 -2.29 8.72
CA GLU A 29 -8.97 -3.21 9.38
C GLU A 29 -10.41 -3.01 8.88
N GLY A 30 -10.79 -1.77 8.54
CA GLY A 30 -12.13 -1.43 8.10
C GLY A 30 -12.36 -1.44 6.58
N CYS A 31 -11.36 -1.80 5.77
CA CYS A 31 -11.49 -1.74 4.31
C CYS A 31 -12.10 -3.03 3.73
N GLU A 32 -12.87 -2.89 2.65
CA GLU A 32 -13.42 -4.03 1.90
C GLU A 32 -12.48 -4.46 0.76
N VAL A 33 -11.63 -3.54 0.29
CA VAL A 33 -10.65 -3.76 -0.78
C VAL A 33 -9.33 -3.10 -0.37
N PHE A 34 -8.25 -3.86 -0.43
CA PHE A 34 -6.89 -3.41 -0.14
C PHE A 34 -6.00 -3.58 -1.36
N ILE A 35 -5.46 -2.47 -1.88
CA ILE A 35 -4.67 -2.46 -3.11
C ILE A 35 -3.23 -2.05 -2.80
N VAL A 36 -2.27 -2.89 -3.16
CA VAL A 36 -0.84 -2.59 -3.07
C VAL A 36 -0.29 -2.28 -4.46
N VAL A 37 0.33 -1.11 -4.58
CA VAL A 37 0.94 -0.63 -5.83
C VAL A 37 2.43 -0.42 -5.63
N GLY A 38 3.26 -1.07 -6.46
CA GLY A 38 4.70 -0.73 -6.51
C GLY A 38 5.49 -1.09 -5.25
N SER A 39 5.10 -2.12 -4.50
CA SER A 39 5.80 -2.56 -3.28
C SER A 39 6.64 -3.79 -3.54
N SER A 40 7.82 -3.87 -2.92
CA SER A 40 8.67 -5.06 -2.97
C SER A 40 8.32 -6.10 -1.89
N GLY A 41 7.50 -5.74 -0.90
CA GLY A 41 7.14 -6.62 0.22
C GLY A 41 8.23 -6.80 1.28
N HIS A 42 9.29 -5.99 1.27
CA HIS A 42 10.43 -6.15 2.20
C HIS A 42 10.40 -5.25 3.45
N VAL A 43 9.68 -4.12 3.39
CA VAL A 43 9.78 -3.07 4.41
C VAL A 43 8.64 -3.19 5.41
N TYR A 44 8.98 -3.58 6.63
CA TYR A 44 8.03 -3.66 7.75
C TYR A 44 7.93 -2.31 8.47
N PRO A 45 6.74 -1.95 8.99
CA PRO A 45 5.50 -2.76 9.06
C PRO A 45 4.64 -2.73 7.78
N ALA A 46 4.94 -1.89 6.79
CA ALA A 46 4.07 -1.68 5.63
C ALA A 46 3.79 -2.96 4.81
N ALA A 47 4.79 -3.84 4.67
CA ALA A 47 4.66 -5.13 3.98
C ALA A 47 3.64 -6.07 4.64
N ASP A 48 3.35 -5.90 5.92
CA ASP A 48 2.46 -6.76 6.70
C ASP A 48 0.98 -6.33 6.61
N LEU A 49 0.70 -5.12 6.12
CA LEU A 49 -0.66 -4.58 6.06
C LEU A 49 -1.60 -5.44 5.19
N VAL A 50 -1.08 -6.13 4.18
CA VAL A 50 -1.87 -7.07 3.36
C VAL A 50 -2.42 -8.22 4.19
N HIS A 51 -1.65 -8.74 5.16
CA HIS A 51 -2.12 -9.80 6.05
C HIS A 51 -3.26 -9.31 6.93
N ILE A 52 -3.16 -8.08 7.42
CA ILE A 52 -4.19 -7.47 8.28
C ILE A 52 -5.47 -7.26 7.46
N ALA A 53 -5.36 -6.74 6.25
CA ALA A 53 -6.50 -6.58 5.34
C ALA A 53 -7.18 -7.93 5.06
N GLN A 54 -6.40 -8.94 4.67
CA GLN A 54 -6.90 -10.28 4.37
C GLN A 54 -7.57 -10.93 5.60
N ALA A 55 -6.97 -10.79 6.78
CA ALA A 55 -7.52 -11.33 8.04
C ALA A 55 -8.85 -10.68 8.43
N ASN A 56 -9.09 -9.42 8.00
CA ASN A 56 -10.35 -8.72 8.20
C ASN A 56 -11.34 -8.92 7.03
N GLY A 57 -11.02 -9.80 6.07
CA GLY A 57 -11.91 -10.16 4.96
C GLY A 57 -11.90 -9.18 3.79
N ALA A 58 -10.94 -8.26 3.74
CA ALA A 58 -10.76 -7.40 2.59
C ALA A 58 -10.26 -8.21 1.38
N ARG A 59 -10.74 -7.89 0.19
CA ARG A 59 -10.18 -8.39 -1.07
C ARG A 59 -8.82 -7.74 -1.31
N THR A 60 -7.78 -8.54 -1.50
CA THR A 60 -6.39 -8.03 -1.66
C THR A 60 -5.95 -8.04 -3.13
N ILE A 61 -5.48 -6.89 -3.62
CA ILE A 61 -5.08 -6.70 -5.02
C ILE A 61 -3.64 -6.19 -5.08
N LEU A 62 -2.82 -6.79 -5.93
CA LEU A 62 -1.46 -6.37 -6.22
C LEU A 62 -1.36 -5.80 -7.64
N VAL A 63 -0.77 -4.61 -7.77
CA VAL A 63 -0.33 -4.06 -9.06
C VAL A 63 1.15 -3.72 -8.97
N ASN A 64 2.00 -4.53 -9.62
CA ASN A 64 3.44 -4.38 -9.48
C ASN A 64 4.20 -4.80 -10.73
N ALA A 65 5.43 -4.31 -10.90
CA ALA A 65 6.24 -4.73 -12.05
C ALA A 65 6.69 -6.19 -11.94
N GLU A 66 6.99 -6.63 -10.71
CA GLU A 66 7.51 -7.97 -10.40
C GLU A 66 6.76 -8.56 -9.19
N PRO A 67 6.71 -9.90 -9.02
CA PRO A 67 6.14 -10.50 -7.83
C PRO A 67 6.90 -10.09 -6.56
N PRO A 68 6.24 -9.58 -5.49
CA PRO A 68 6.88 -9.32 -4.22
C PRO A 68 7.07 -10.61 -3.40
N LEU A 69 7.81 -10.55 -2.30
CA LEU A 69 7.99 -11.72 -1.42
C LEU A 69 6.69 -12.24 -0.79
N ASN A 70 5.74 -11.34 -0.54
CA ASN A 70 4.45 -11.61 0.08
C ASN A 70 3.34 -11.79 -0.97
N VAL A 71 3.68 -12.28 -2.17
CA VAL A 71 2.75 -12.43 -3.30
C VAL A 71 1.57 -13.36 -2.99
N ASP A 72 1.78 -14.36 -2.13
CA ASP A 72 0.77 -15.38 -1.79
C ASP A 72 -0.42 -14.84 -0.98
N PHE A 73 -0.35 -13.59 -0.51
CA PHE A 73 -1.41 -12.94 0.28
C PHE A 73 -2.35 -12.08 -0.57
N PHE A 74 -2.20 -12.12 -1.89
CA PHE A 74 -3.02 -11.36 -2.83
C PHE A 74 -4.02 -12.26 -3.55
N ASP A 75 -5.31 -11.89 -3.51
CA ASP A 75 -6.38 -12.57 -4.26
C ASP A 75 -6.27 -12.31 -5.78
N GLU A 76 -5.76 -11.14 -6.15
CA GLU A 76 -5.65 -10.69 -7.54
C GLU A 76 -4.28 -10.03 -7.78
N ILE A 77 -3.59 -10.44 -8.85
CA ILE A 77 -2.23 -9.99 -9.16
C ILE A 77 -2.15 -9.51 -10.60
N HIS A 78 -1.74 -8.25 -10.77
CA HIS A 78 -1.49 -7.60 -12.05
C HIS A 78 -0.02 -7.24 -12.20
N LEU A 79 0.67 -7.91 -13.12
CA LEU A 79 2.08 -7.67 -13.36
C LEU A 79 2.32 -6.75 -14.56
N GLY A 80 3.00 -5.64 -14.31
CA GLY A 80 3.38 -4.66 -15.32
C GLY A 80 3.58 -3.26 -14.74
N ARG A 81 3.75 -2.27 -15.62
CA ARG A 81 3.97 -0.88 -15.21
C ARG A 81 2.68 -0.35 -14.59
N ALA A 82 2.72 -0.01 -13.30
CA ALA A 82 1.54 0.49 -12.58
C ALA A 82 0.89 1.71 -13.27
N GLY A 83 1.69 2.60 -13.85
CA GLY A 83 1.19 3.77 -14.60
C GLY A 83 0.44 3.43 -15.89
N GLU A 84 0.58 2.21 -16.42
CA GLU A 84 -0.14 1.71 -17.59
C GLU A 84 -1.35 0.86 -17.19
N LEU A 85 -1.21 0.02 -16.16
CA LEU A 85 -2.25 -0.91 -15.72
C LEU A 85 -3.34 -0.28 -14.85
N LEU A 86 -2.97 0.59 -13.89
CA LEU A 86 -3.94 1.14 -12.94
C LEU A 86 -5.08 1.93 -13.60
N PRO A 87 -4.84 2.78 -14.62
CA PRO A 87 -5.92 3.53 -15.24
C PRO A 87 -7.02 2.63 -15.83
N SER A 88 -6.65 1.54 -16.52
CA SER A 88 -7.63 0.61 -17.09
C SER A 88 -8.36 -0.18 -16.02
N LEU A 89 -7.64 -0.70 -15.02
CA LEU A 89 -8.24 -1.45 -13.91
C LEU A 89 -9.28 -0.63 -13.15
N VAL A 90 -8.96 0.64 -12.85
CA VAL A 90 -9.88 1.54 -12.17
C VAL A 90 -11.12 1.83 -13.02
N GLN A 91 -10.97 1.98 -14.34
CA GLN A 91 -12.11 2.14 -15.25
C GLN A 91 -13.04 0.91 -15.21
N ASP A 92 -12.46 -0.28 -15.25
CA ASP A 92 -13.19 -1.54 -15.20
C ASP A 92 -13.95 -1.69 -13.86
N TRP A 93 -13.31 -1.37 -12.73
CA TRP A 93 -13.93 -1.46 -11.40
C TRP A 93 -15.05 -0.45 -11.18
N LEU A 94 -14.90 0.77 -11.68
CA LEU A 94 -15.92 1.82 -11.54
C LEU A 94 -17.09 1.65 -12.52
N GLY A 95 -16.99 0.71 -13.47
CA GLY A 95 -18.07 0.39 -14.39
C GLY A 95 -18.47 1.56 -15.29
N SER A 96 -17.52 2.39 -15.72
CA SER A 96 -17.86 3.47 -16.66
C SER A 96 -18.36 2.89 -17.99
N PRO A 97 -19.49 3.38 -18.52
CA PRO A 97 -19.93 3.00 -19.86
C PRO A 97 -18.87 3.47 -20.87
N ALA A 98 -18.63 2.63 -21.88
CA ALA A 98 -17.81 2.97 -23.06
C ALA A 98 -18.22 4.30 -23.70
#